data_AF-A0A2A1ZRT3-F1
#
_entry.id   AF-A0A2A1ZRT3-F1
#
_cell.length_a   1.000
_cell.length_b   1.000
_cell.length_c   1.000
_cell.angle_alpha   90.00
_cell.angle_beta   90.00
_cell.angle_gamma   90.00
#
_symmetry.space_group_name_H-M   'P 1'
#
loop_
_entity.id
_entity.type
_entity.pdbx_description
1 polymer ?
#
loop_
_entity_poly.entity_id
_entity_poly.type
_entity_poly.pdbx_seq_one_letter_code
_entity_poly.pdbx_strand_id
1 'polypeptide(L)'
;MKIEELKSVLGFDNVDITLNPYYLNNEFEDKGSVILIKEKTDSPLKLSDISDLCFQCPDLVNHEDLVLMVIINFNKDYIITSYTIAGTKYKINSNDLKKYENLIGEKIERT
;
A
#
# COMPACT_ATOMS: atom_id res chain seq x y z
N MET A 1 -13.68 -5.44 -4.33
CA MET A 1 -12.82 -6.12 -3.31
C MET A 1 -12.66 -5.22 -2.11
N LYS A 2 -12.86 -5.73 -0.90
CA LYS A 2 -12.69 -4.92 0.32
C LYS A 2 -11.22 -4.73 0.65
N ILE A 3 -10.88 -3.62 1.31
CA ILE A 3 -9.49 -3.28 1.62
C ILE A 3 -8.86 -4.30 2.58
N GLU A 4 -9.62 -4.79 3.56
CA GLU A 4 -9.19 -5.88 4.45
C GLU A 4 -8.95 -7.21 3.71
N GLU A 5 -9.64 -7.44 2.58
CA GLU A 5 -9.43 -8.64 1.77
C GLU A 5 -8.10 -8.59 1.03
N LEU A 6 -7.63 -7.40 0.61
CA LEU A 6 -6.30 -7.23 -0.01
C LEU A 6 -5.19 -7.73 0.90
N LYS A 7 -5.27 -7.40 2.20
CA LYS A 7 -4.33 -7.87 3.22
C LYS A 7 -4.26 -9.40 3.24
N SER A 8 -5.42 -10.07 3.32
CA SER A 8 -5.48 -11.53 3.39
C SER A 8 -5.06 -12.22 2.09
N VAL A 9 -5.50 -11.72 0.93
CA VAL A 9 -5.23 -12.32 -0.39
C VAL A 9 -3.75 -12.22 -0.74
N LEU A 10 -3.12 -11.09 -0.40
CA LEU A 10 -1.72 -10.83 -0.71
C LEU A 10 -0.76 -11.26 0.41
N GLY A 11 -1.28 -11.66 1.58
CA GLY A 11 -0.48 -12.17 2.70
C GLY A 11 0.25 -11.10 3.52
N PHE A 12 -0.31 -9.90 3.61
CA PHE A 12 0.24 -8.78 4.41
C PHE A 12 -0.29 -8.79 5.84
N ASP A 13 0.42 -8.09 6.74
CA ASP A 13 0.12 -8.07 8.18
C ASP A 13 -0.66 -6.82 8.57
N ASN A 14 -0.50 -5.71 7.85
CA ASN A 14 -1.22 -4.46 8.06
C ASN A 14 -1.65 -3.83 6.73
N VAL A 15 -2.74 -3.06 6.79
CA VAL A 15 -3.28 -2.27 5.69
C VAL A 15 -3.74 -0.91 6.20
N ASP A 16 -3.43 0.14 5.45
CA ASP A 16 -3.89 1.49 5.73
C ASP A 16 -4.31 2.20 4.45
N ILE A 17 -5.13 3.24 4.58
CA ILE A 17 -5.65 4.01 3.45
C ILE A 17 -5.33 5.47 3.69
N THR A 18 -4.50 6.01 2.80
CA THR A 18 -4.27 7.45 2.74
C THR A 18 -5.05 8.05 1.58
N LEU A 19 -5.79 9.11 1.85
CA LEU A 19 -6.43 9.90 0.80
C LEU A 19 -5.47 11.02 0.40
N ASN A 20 -5.32 11.26 -0.90
CA ASN A 20 -4.49 12.35 -1.37
C ASN A 20 -5.12 13.68 -0.92
N PRO A 21 -4.48 14.44 -0.01
CA PRO A 21 -5.06 15.68 0.51
C PRO A 21 -5.18 16.76 -0.57
N TYR A 22 -4.43 16.63 -1.67
CA TYR A 22 -4.45 17.54 -2.81
C TYR A 22 -5.53 17.20 -3.85
N TYR A 23 -6.29 16.11 -3.65
CA TYR A 23 -7.38 15.69 -4.55
C TYR A 23 -8.48 16.76 -4.70
N LEU A 24 -8.66 17.65 -3.71
CA LEU A 24 -9.68 18.69 -3.78
C LEU A 24 -9.31 19.85 -4.73
N ASN A 25 -8.04 20.00 -5.11
CA ASN A 25 -7.54 21.23 -5.75
C ASN A 25 -6.93 21.03 -7.14
N ASN A 26 -6.75 19.81 -7.65
CA ASN A 26 -6.12 19.57 -8.96
C ASN A 26 -6.65 18.32 -9.65
N GLU A 27 -6.55 18.31 -10.99
CA GLU A 27 -6.84 17.21 -11.92
C GLU A 27 -5.92 15.98 -11.75
N PHE A 28 -5.54 15.63 -10.51
CA PHE A 28 -4.80 14.39 -10.26
C PHE A 28 -5.74 13.19 -10.36
N GLU A 29 -5.38 12.22 -11.20
CA GLU A 29 -6.20 11.03 -11.46
C GLU A 29 -6.35 10.13 -10.23
N ASP A 30 -5.36 10.12 -9.33
CA ASP A 30 -5.33 9.28 -8.14
C ASP A 30 -5.95 9.97 -6.90
N LYS A 31 -6.99 9.34 -6.36
CA LYS A 31 -7.76 9.77 -5.17
C LYS A 31 -7.06 9.42 -3.86
N GLY A 32 -6.23 8.39 -3.87
CA GLY A 32 -5.50 7.95 -2.69
C GLY A 32 -4.73 6.66 -2.93
N SER A 33 -4.16 6.15 -1.86
CA SER A 33 -3.34 4.95 -1.88
C SER A 33 -3.71 4.02 -0.72
N VAL A 34 -3.70 2.71 -1.01
CA VAL A 34 -3.71 1.66 0.01
C VAL A 34 -2.26 1.26 0.28
N ILE A 35 -1.86 1.31 1.54
CA ILE A 35 -0.52 0.93 1.99
C ILE A 35 -0.62 -0.45 2.63
N LEU A 36 0.09 -1.41 2.08
CA LEU A 36 0.17 -2.78 2.58
C LEU A 36 1.54 -3.01 3.20
N ILE A 37 1.56 -3.51 4.44
CA ILE A 37 2.79 -3.68 5.23
C ILE A 37 2.92 -5.13 5.70
N LYS A 38 4.08 -5.72 5.38
CA LYS A 38 4.52 -7.02 5.87
C LYS A 38 5.60 -6.77 6.90
N GLU A 39 5.47 -7.42 8.03
CA GLU A 39 6.33 -7.24 9.19
C GLU A 39 7.08 -8.52 9.51
N LYS A 40 8.14 -8.37 10.29
CA LYS A 40 8.82 -9.52 10.89
C LYS A 40 7.89 -10.15 11.94
N THR A 41 7.81 -11.47 11.95
CA THR A 41 7.04 -12.21 12.95
C THR A 41 7.45 -11.79 14.36
N ASP A 42 6.47 -11.51 15.22
CA ASP A 42 6.61 -11.14 16.64
C ASP A 42 7.06 -9.69 16.98
N SER A 43 7.02 -8.75 16.02
CA SER A 43 7.15 -7.31 16.32
C SER A 43 6.12 -6.48 15.52
N PRO A 44 5.00 -6.06 16.15
CA PRO A 44 3.98 -5.28 15.46
C PRO A 44 4.46 -3.85 15.26
N LEU A 45 4.71 -3.47 14.01
CA LEU A 45 5.00 -2.10 13.62
C LEU A 45 3.70 -1.30 13.77
N LYS A 46 3.67 -0.32 14.67
CA LYS A 46 2.44 0.41 14.92
C LYS A 46 2.22 1.41 13.79
N LEU A 47 1.07 1.31 13.12
CA LEU A 47 0.62 2.30 12.13
C LEU A 47 0.54 3.74 12.68
N SER A 48 0.54 3.93 14.01
CA SER A 48 0.71 5.26 14.60
C SER A 48 2.06 5.89 14.29
N ASP A 49 3.10 5.08 14.09
CA ASP A 49 4.45 5.51 13.70
C ASP A 49 4.54 5.91 12.21
N ILE A 50 3.44 5.69 11.48
CA ILE A 50 3.24 5.90 10.04
C ILE A 50 2.36 7.14 9.78
N SER A 51 1.71 7.68 10.82
CA SER A 51 0.73 8.76 10.73
C SER A 51 1.26 10.11 10.18
N ASP A 52 2.59 10.28 10.17
CA ASP A 52 3.29 11.42 9.56
C ASP A 52 3.91 11.10 8.18
N LEU A 53 3.37 10.12 7.44
CA LEU A 53 3.80 9.78 6.06
C LEU A 53 3.39 10.86 5.04
N CYS A 54 3.96 12.05 5.22
CA CYS A 54 4.10 13.09 4.23
C CYS A 54 5.07 12.63 3.14
N PHE A 55 4.64 11.80 2.17
CA PHE A 55 5.26 11.62 0.83
C PHE A 55 6.79 11.36 0.75
N GLN A 56 7.47 11.17 1.87
CA GLN A 56 8.89 10.96 2.04
C GLN A 56 9.00 9.80 3.02
N CYS A 57 8.96 8.58 2.46
CA CYS A 57 9.14 7.32 3.16
C CYS A 57 10.61 6.85 3.38
N PRO A 58 11.71 7.64 3.31
CA PRO A 58 13.05 7.05 3.45
C PRO A 58 13.25 6.31 4.78
N ASP A 59 12.68 6.82 5.87
CA ASP A 59 12.97 6.28 7.20
C ASP A 59 12.21 4.99 7.49
N LEU A 60 10.98 4.87 7.00
CA LEU A 60 10.16 3.67 7.19
C LEU A 60 10.70 2.47 6.40
N VAL A 61 11.24 2.70 5.20
CA VAL A 61 11.90 1.67 4.39
C VAL A 61 13.11 1.06 5.12
N ASN A 62 13.73 1.86 6.00
CA ASN A 62 14.87 1.44 6.80
C ASN A 62 14.48 0.76 8.12
N HIS A 63 13.21 0.82 8.55
CA HIS A 63 12.76 0.20 9.79
C HIS A 63 13.15 -1.30 9.82
N GLU A 64 13.62 -1.77 10.97
CA GLU A 64 14.16 -3.14 11.10
C GLU A 64 13.07 -4.21 11.00
N ASP A 65 11.88 -3.88 11.48
CA ASP A 65 10.72 -4.78 11.43
C ASP A 65 9.96 -4.75 10.10
N LEU A 66 10.23 -3.78 9.22
CA LEU A 66 9.60 -3.74 7.90
C LEU A 66 10.22 -4.80 6.99
N VAL A 67 9.39 -5.71 6.49
CA VAL A 67 9.80 -6.78 5.56
C VAL A 67 9.46 -6.42 4.11
N LEU A 68 8.23 -5.96 3.86
CA LEU A 68 7.75 -5.50 2.55
C LEU A 68 6.71 -4.40 2.73
N MET A 69 6.80 -3.37 1.89
CA MET A 69 5.78 -2.34 1.73
C MET A 69 5.37 -2.24 0.27
N VAL A 70 4.06 -2.31 0.04
CA VAL A 70 3.46 -2.09 -1.28
C VAL A 70 2.40 -1.01 -1.17
N ILE A 71 2.49 -0.02 -2.05
CA ILE A 71 1.53 1.07 -2.18
C ILE A 71 0.70 0.79 -3.43
N ILE A 72 -0.62 0.74 -3.29
CA ILE A 72 -1.57 0.56 -4.38
C ILE A 72 -2.31 1.89 -4.57
N ASN A 73 -2.17 2.53 -5.73
CA ASN A 73 -2.87 3.78 -6.02
C ASN A 73 -4.22 3.49 -6.66
N PHE A 74 -5.22 4.29 -6.32
CA PHE A 74 -6.55 4.18 -6.89
C PHE A 74 -7.12 5.54 -7.28
N ASN A 75 -7.93 5.55 -8.33
CA ASN A 75 -8.55 6.75 -8.86
C ASN A 75 -9.84 7.15 -8.13
N LYS A 76 -10.49 8.21 -8.61
CA LYS A 76 -11.75 8.72 -8.06
C LYS A 76 -12.87 7.69 -7.93
N ASP A 77 -12.90 6.73 -8.86
CA ASP A 77 -13.89 5.66 -8.96
C ASP A 77 -13.49 4.42 -8.13
N TYR A 78 -12.42 4.54 -7.33
CA TYR A 78 -11.80 3.48 -6.54
C TYR A 78 -11.27 2.33 -7.38
N ILE A 79 -10.88 2.60 -8.63
CA ILE A 79 -10.24 1.63 -9.50
C ILE A 79 -8.73 1.72 -9.28
N ILE A 80 -8.07 0.58 -9.08
CA ILE A 80 -6.62 0.49 -8.94
C ILE A 80 -5.95 0.89 -10.25
N THR A 81 -5.09 1.90 -10.20
CA THR A 81 -4.38 2.44 -11.37
C THR A 81 -2.96 1.93 -11.46
N SER A 82 -2.29 1.77 -10.33
CA SER A 82 -0.88 1.37 -10.27
C SER A 82 -0.50 0.79 -8.91
N TYR A 83 0.69 0.20 -8.84
CA TYR A 83 1.31 -0.20 -7.58
C TYR A 83 2.77 0.26 -7.55
N THR A 84 3.33 0.38 -6.34
CA THR A 84 4.74 0.69 -6.11
C THR A 84 5.23 -0.18 -4.94
N ILE A 85 6.35 -0.86 -5.15
CA ILE A 85 7.06 -1.53 -4.05
C ILE A 85 7.92 -0.47 -3.38
N ALA A 86 7.45 0.05 -2.25
CA ALA A 86 8.07 1.18 -1.57
C ALA A 86 9.26 0.75 -0.69
N GLY A 87 9.27 -0.48 -0.20
CA GLY A 87 10.38 -1.03 0.60
C GLY A 87 10.36 -2.55 0.63
N THR A 88 11.53 -3.18 0.60
CA THR A 88 11.67 -4.63 0.71
C THR A 88 13.03 -5.02 1.28
N LYS A 89 13.07 -6.03 2.15
CA LYS A 89 14.33 -6.65 2.62
C LYS A 89 14.74 -7.87 1.80
N TYR A 90 13.90 -8.31 0.86
CA TYR A 90 14.15 -9.49 0.03
C TYR A 90 14.00 -9.20 -1.46
N LYS A 91 14.55 -10.11 -2.28
CA LYS A 91 14.43 -10.03 -3.73
C LYS A 91 13.00 -10.35 -4.15
N ILE A 92 12.35 -9.39 -4.81
CA ILE A 92 11.03 -9.58 -5.39
C ILE A 92 11.16 -10.45 -6.64
N ASN A 93 10.34 -11.51 -6.73
CA ASN A 93 10.31 -12.37 -7.91
C ASN A 93 9.15 -11.97 -8.84
N SER A 94 9.18 -12.48 -10.07
CA SER A 94 8.17 -12.16 -11.08
C SER A 94 6.76 -12.65 -10.73
N ASN A 95 6.62 -13.68 -9.89
CA ASN A 95 5.30 -14.14 -9.45
C ASN A 95 4.68 -13.17 -8.45
N ASP A 96 5.48 -12.56 -7.58
CA ASP A 96 5.02 -11.52 -6.66
C ASP A 96 4.58 -10.27 -7.43
N LEU A 97 5.35 -9.85 -8.44
CA LEU A 97 4.96 -8.74 -9.32
C LEU A 97 3.61 -9.00 -10.01
N LYS A 98 3.44 -10.19 -10.58
CA LYS A 98 2.18 -10.58 -11.25
C LYS A 98 0.96 -10.50 -10.33
N LYS A 99 1.12 -10.79 -9.03
CA LYS A 99 0.02 -10.65 -8.07
C LYS A 99 -0.47 -9.21 -8.01
N TYR A 100 0.44 -8.24 -8.00
CA TYR A 100 0.09 -6.81 -7.94
C TYR A 100 -0.39 -6.28 -9.29
N GLU A 101 0.23 -6.72 -10.40
CA GLU A 101 -0.20 -6.37 -11.76
C GLU A 101 -1.64 -6.81 -12.02
N ASN A 102 -2.03 -8.01 -11.56
CA ASN A 102 -3.38 -8.53 -11.71
C ASN A 102 -4.45 -7.74 -10.94
N LEU A 103 -4.06 -6.85 -10.02
CA LEU A 103 -5.00 -5.98 -9.31
C LEU A 103 -5.29 -4.69 -10.07
N ILE A 104 -4.49 -4.32 -11.07
CA ILE A 104 -4.72 -3.10 -11.86
C ILE A 104 -6.05 -3.24 -12.62
N GLY A 105 -6.92 -2.24 -12.46
CA GLY A 105 -8.28 -2.25 -13.01
C GLY A 105 -9.34 -2.80 -12.06
N GLU A 106 -8.96 -3.45 -10.96
CA GLU A 106 -9.91 -3.93 -9.94
C GLU A 106 -10.47 -2.77 -9.12
N LYS A 107 -11.72 -2.91 -8.69
CA LYS A 107 -12.41 -1.91 -7.86
C LYS A 107 -12.27 -2.23 -6.38
N ILE A 108 -11.79 -1.23 -5.62
CA ILE A 108 -11.71 -1.26 -4.18
C ILE A 108 -13.04 -0.77 -3.59
N GLU A 109 -13.56 -1.53 -2.63
CA GLU A 109 -14.74 -1.16 -1.85
C GLU A 109 -14.29 -0.66 -0.48
N ARG A 110 -14.75 0.55 -0.13
CA ARG A 110 -14.64 1.07 1.23
C ARG A 110 -15.79 0.46 2.01
N THR A 111 -15.48 -0.44 2.96
CA THR A 111 -16.45 -0.87 3.97
C THR A 111 -16.95 0.31 4.79
#